data_AF-A0A0P7UMD4-F1
#
_entry.id   AF-A0A0P7UMD4-F1
#
_cell.length_a   1.000
_cell.length_b   1.000
_cell.length_c   1.000
_cell.angle_alpha   90.00
_cell.angle_beta   90.00
_cell.angle_gamma   90.00
#
_symmetry.space_group_name_H-M   'P 1'
#
loop_
_entity.id
_entity.type
_entity.pdbx_description
1 polymer ?
#
loop_
_entity_poly.entity_id
_entity_poly.type
_entity_poly.pdbx_seq_one_letter_code
_entity_poly.pdbx_strand_id
1 'polypeptide(L)' 'MSNSVISVVSRFLDEYSSSTPRRLKVVDAYLLYILLTGGLQFLYCLLVGTFPFNSFLSGFISCVGSFILA' A
#
# COMPACT_ATOMS: atom_id res chain seq x y z
N MET A 1 33.18 3.25 5.96
CA MET A 1 31.99 2.37 5.91
C MET A 1 31.15 2.82 4.74
N SER A 2 31.00 2.01 3.71
CA SER A 2 30.18 2.33 2.55
C SER A 2 28.72 2.44 3.00
N ASN A 3 28.25 3.67 3.18
CA ASN A 3 26.83 3.99 3.41
C ASN A 3 26.07 3.75 2.10
N SER A 4 25.91 2.48 1.74
CA SER A 4 25.12 2.06 0.60
C SER A 4 23.65 2.02 1.01
N VAL A 5 22.77 2.71 0.29
CA VAL A 5 21.31 2.69 0.54
C VAL A 5 20.77 1.25 0.65
N ILE A 6 21.36 0.33 -0.12
CA ILE A 6 21.05 -1.11 -0.10
C ILE A 6 21.30 -1.71 1.29
N SER A 7 22.41 -1.39 1.96
CA SER A 7 22.71 -1.95 3.28
C SER A 7 21.75 -1.44 4.34
N VAL A 8 21.30 -0.18 4.22
CA VAL A 8 20.26 0.39 5.09
C VAL A 8 18.92 -0.32 4.89
N VAL A 9 18.48 -0.51 3.65
CA VAL A 9 17.23 -1.20 3.34
C VAL A 9 17.26 -2.65 3.82
N SER A 10 18.34 -3.39 3.58
CA SER A 10 18.48 -4.77 4.07
C SER A 10 18.39 -4.86 5.59
N ARG A 11 19.03 -3.94 6.32
CA ARG A 11 18.96 -3.91 7.79
C ARG A 11 17.55 -3.62 8.30
N PHE A 12 16.83 -2.70 7.67
CA PHE A 12 15.43 -2.42 8.02
C PHE A 12 14.50 -3.62 7.77
N LEU A 13 14.69 -4.34 6.66
CA LEU A 13 13.90 -5.52 6.35
C LEU A 13 14.15 -6.67 7.33
N ASP A 14 15.41 -6.91 7.69
CA ASP A 14 15.76 -7.94 8.68
C ASP A 14 15.13 -7.64 10.05
N GLU A 15 15.25 -6.39 10.50
CA GLU A 15 14.69 -5.95 11.79
C GLU A 15 13.17 -6.04 11.80
N TYR A 16 12.51 -5.55 10.74
CA TYR A 16 11.05 -5.66 10.60
C TYR A 16 10.57 -7.12 10.58
N SER A 17 11.33 -8.04 9.97
CA SER A 17 10.97 -9.45 9.94
C SER A 17 11.15 -10.12 11.31
N SER A 18 12.18 -9.76 12.06
CA SER A 18 12.45 -10.34 13.38
C SER A 18 11.50 -9.81 14.47
N SER A 19 11.26 -8.50 14.46
CA SER A 19 10.64 -7.79 15.59
C SER A 19 9.12 -7.65 15.48
N THR A 20 8.54 -7.83 14.28
CA THR A 20 7.09 -7.67 14.07
C THR A 20 6.31 -8.97 14.31
N PRO A 21 5.31 -8.98 15.21
CA PRO A 21 4.43 -10.13 15.42
C PRO A 21 3.64 -10.55 14.16
N ARG A 22 3.35 -11.85 14.02
CA ARG A 22 2.64 -12.40 12.84
C ARG A 22 1.27 -11.76 12.56
N ARG A 23 0.54 -11.35 13.61
CA ARG A 23 -0.76 -10.68 13.47
C ARG A 23 -0.64 -9.32 12.78
N LEU A 24 0.38 -8.54 13.13
CA LEU A 24 0.67 -7.25 12.51
C LEU A 24 1.10 -7.44 11.05
N LYS A 25 1.93 -8.44 10.74
CA LYS A 25 2.29 -8.75 9.34
C LYS A 25 1.09 -9.07 8.44
N VAL A 26 0.02 -9.64 8.99
CA VAL A 26 -1.22 -9.88 8.24
C VAL A 26 -1.96 -8.58 7.96
N VAL A 27 -2.00 -7.65 8.93
CA VAL A 27 -2.55 -6.30 8.73
C VAL A 27 -1.73 -5.54 7.69
N ASP A 28 -0.40 -5.60 7.77
CA ASP A 28 0.49 -4.95 6.80
C ASP A 28 0.30 -5.51 5.38
N ALA A 29 0.07 -6.83 5.24
CA ALA A 29 -0.26 -7.45 3.96
C ALA A 29 -1.63 -6.96 3.42
N TYR A 30 -2.61 -6.76 4.30
CA TYR A 30 -3.91 -6.19 3.93
C TYR A 30 -3.80 -4.71 3.52
N LEU A 31 -3.03 -3.90 4.26
CA LEU A 31 -2.74 -2.50 3.91
C LEU A 31 -2.06 -2.41 2.53
N LEU A 32 -1.11 -3.30 2.24
CA LEU A 32 -0.44 -3.36 0.95
C LEU A 32 -1.43 -3.74 -0.18
N TYR A 33 -2.34 -4.69 0.07
CA TYR A 33 -3.39 -5.05 -0.89
C TYR A 33 -4.32 -3.86 -1.22
N ILE A 34 -4.79 -3.13 -0.21
CA ILE A 34 -5.66 -1.97 -0.42
C ILE A 34 -4.92 -0.86 -1.16
N LEU A 35 -3.66 -0.60 -0.79
CA LEU A 35 -2.82 0.41 -1.44
C LEU A 35 -2.64 0.11 -2.93
N LEU A 36 -2.33 -1.16 -3.27
CA LEU A 36 -2.21 -1.60 -4.66
C LEU A 36 -3.54 -1.45 -5.41
N THR A 37 -4.65 -1.83 -4.79
CA THR A 37 -5.99 -1.72 -5.39
C THR A 37 -6.35 -0.27 -5.70
N GLY A 38 -6.16 0.64 -4.73
CA GLY A 38 -6.39 2.07 -4.92
C GLY A 38 -5.46 2.68 -5.99
N GLY A 39 -4.18 2.25 -6.01
CA GLY A 39 -3.21 2.66 -7.02
C GLY A 39 -3.59 2.19 -8.44
N LEU A 40 -4.04 0.94 -8.58
CA LEU A 40 -4.53 0.41 -9.86
C LEU A 40 -5.80 1.13 -10.33
N GLN A 41 -6.73 1.41 -9.42
CA GLN A 41 -7.95 2.15 -9.72
C GLN A 41 -7.63 3.59 -10.19
N PHE A 42 -6.66 4.24 -9.54
CA PHE A 42 -6.16 5.55 -9.94
C PHE A 42 -5.48 5.49 -11.32
N LEU A 43 -4.62 4.49 -11.56
CA LEU A 43 -3.98 4.30 -12.85
C LEU A 43 -5.00 4.06 -13.98
N TYR A 44 -6.02 3.25 -13.73
CA TYR A 44 -7.12 3.04 -14.69
C TYR A 44 -7.83 4.35 -15.03
N CYS A 45 -8.12 5.18 -14.02
CA CYS A 45 -8.74 6.49 -14.20
C CYS A 45 -7.88 7.43 -15.07
N LEU A 46 -6.55 7.39 -14.90
CA LEU A 46 -5.62 8.16 -15.72
C LEU A 46 -5.54 7.66 -17.18
N LEU A 47 -5.65 6.34 -17.40
CA LEU A 47 -5.48 5.73 -18.73
C LEU A 47 -6.77 5.75 -19.57
N VAL A 48 -7.91 5.43 -18.96
CA VAL A 48 -9.19 5.23 -19.66
C VAL A 48 -10.11 6.45 -19.54
N GLY A 49 -9.85 7.32 -18.57
CA GLY A 49 -10.65 8.51 -18.29
C GLY A 49 -11.58 8.32 -17.09
N THR A 50 -12.41 9.34 -16.85
CA THR A 50 -13.08 9.55 -15.57
C THR A 50 -14.56 9.16 -15.56
N PHE A 51 -15.12 8.59 -16.63
CA PHE A 51 -16.54 8.24 -16.69
C PHE A 51 -16.78 6.76 -16.34
N PRO A 52 -17.64 6.43 -15.36
CA PRO A 52 -18.40 7.30 -14.46
C PRO A 52 -17.61 7.71 -13.19
N PHE A 53 -17.53 9.02 -12.93
CA PHE A 53 -16.64 9.58 -11.91
C PHE A 53 -17.04 9.20 -10.48
N ASN A 54 -18.33 9.16 -10.19
CA ASN A 54 -18.82 8.83 -8.85
C ASN A 54 -18.49 7.39 -8.45
N SER A 55 -18.50 6.45 -9.41
CA SER A 55 -18.10 5.07 -9.16
C SER A 55 -16.61 4.95 -8.91
N PHE A 56 -15.79 5.69 -9.67
CA PHE A 56 -14.35 5.80 -9.40
C PHE A 56 -14.09 6.37 -8.00
N LEU A 57 -14.71 7.51 -7.67
CA LEU A 57 -14.51 8.18 -6.39
C LEU A 57 -14.97 7.30 -5.22
N SER A 58 -16.11 6.61 -5.35
CA SER A 58 -16.60 5.68 -4.33
C SER A 58 -15.61 4.54 -4.06
N GLY A 59 -15.11 3.87 -5.11
CA GLY A 59 -14.14 2.78 -4.92
C GLY A 59 -12.79 3.27 -4.41
N PHE A 60 -12.30 4.40 -4.91
CA PHE A 60 -11.02 4.97 -4.50
C PHE A 60 -11.07 5.43 -3.02
N ILE A 61 -12.10 6.15 -2.62
CA ILE A 61 -12.27 6.61 -1.22
C ILE A 61 -12.57 5.44 -0.28
N SER A 62 -13.22 4.37 -0.74
CA SER A 62 -13.32 3.14 0.05
C SER A 62 -11.94 2.55 0.34
N CYS A 63 -11.03 2.51 -0.64
CA CYS A 63 -9.66 2.05 -0.43
C CYS A 63 -8.92 2.95 0.57
N VAL A 64 -9.01 4.28 0.41
CA VAL A 64 -8.38 5.24 1.32
C VAL A 64 -8.94 5.11 2.75
N GLY A 65 -10.27 4.99 2.90
CA GLY A 65 -10.92 4.83 4.19
C GLY A 65 -10.51 3.53 4.89
N SER A 66 -10.49 2.41 4.15
CA SER A 66 -10.02 1.14 4.70
C SER A 66 -8.54 1.17 5.08
N PHE A 67 -7.70 1.89 4.34
CA PHE A 67 -6.28 2.04 4.69
C PHE A 67 -6.06 2.88 5.95
N ILE A 68 -6.89 3.90 6.19
CA ILE A 68 -6.80 4.74 7.40
C ILE A 68 -7.28 3.99 8.65
N LEU A 69 -8.27 3.11 8.51
CA LEU A 69 -8.90 2.41 9.63
C LEU A 69 -8.27 1.07 10.00
N ALA A 70 -7.54 0.44 9.07
CA ALA A 70 -6.88 -0.85 9.27
C ALA A 70 -5.56 -0.70 10.02
#